data_AF-A0AAP8N7Y8-F1
#
_entry.id   AF-A0AAP8N7Y8-F1
#
_cell.length_a   1.000
_cell.length_b   1.000
_cell.length_c   1.000
_cell.angle_alpha   90.00
_cell.angle_beta   90.00
_cell.angle_gamma   90.00
#
_symmetry.space_group_name_H-M   'P 1'
#
loop_
_entity.id
_entity.type
_entity.pdbx_description
1 polymer ?
#
loop_
_entity_poly.entity_id
_entity_poly.type
_entity_poly.pdbx_seq_one_letter_code
_entity_poly.pdbx_strand_id
1 'polypeptide(L)'
;VTVNLKKLQLPKQSPKLPIHKISKVPVVVEEHKIPVKIENKVQIVKPTNTNVNTKLSNRIVCIGTSTGGPRALQEVLTKIPEGFQPPIFIVQHMPAGFTNSLAVRLDKLSAIHVKEAENDEKVANGTAYIAPGGFHM
;
A
#
# COMPACT_ATOMS: atom_id res chain seq x y z
N VAL A 1 40.75 -11.13 38.67
CA VAL A 1 40.92 -10.34 37.43
C VAL A 1 39.93 -9.19 37.49
N THR A 2 40.40 -8.01 37.84
CA THR A 2 39.58 -6.81 38.07
C THR A 2 39.36 -6.10 36.72
N VAL A 3 38.11 -5.97 36.27
CA VAL A 3 37.77 -5.20 35.06
C VAL A 3 37.37 -3.77 35.43
N ASN A 4 38.04 -2.82 34.79
CA ASN A 4 38.00 -1.39 35.05
C ASN A 4 36.84 -0.74 34.26
N LEU A 5 35.86 -0.18 34.97
CA LEU A 5 34.77 0.62 34.41
C LEU A 5 35.25 2.06 34.19
N LYS A 6 35.62 2.40 32.94
CA LYS A 6 35.80 3.81 32.52
C LYS A 6 35.21 4.08 31.13
N LYS A 7 34.29 5.05 31.14
CA LYS A 7 33.81 5.94 30.06
C LYS A 7 32.75 5.39 29.08
N LEU A 8 31.51 5.51 29.56
CA LEU A 8 30.33 5.77 28.76
C LEU A 8 30.40 7.23 28.26
N GLN A 9 30.49 7.45 26.94
CA GLN A 9 30.38 8.77 26.34
C GLN A 9 29.24 8.75 25.32
N LEU A 10 28.11 9.37 25.68
CA LEU A 10 26.96 9.61 24.80
C LEU A 10 27.32 10.70 23.76
N PRO A 11 26.98 10.55 22.47
CA PRO A 11 27.12 11.66 21.52
C PRO A 11 26.09 12.74 21.84
N LYS A 12 26.58 13.94 22.18
CA LYS A 12 25.79 15.16 22.37
C LYS A 12 25.55 15.85 21.02
N GLN A 13 24.25 16.11 20.76
CA GLN A 13 23.67 17.20 19.98
C GLN A 13 23.85 17.22 18.45
N SER A 14 22.70 17.15 17.76
CA SER A 14 22.52 17.54 16.36
C SER A 14 22.42 19.07 16.23
N PRO A 15 22.95 19.67 15.14
CA PRO A 15 22.95 21.12 14.95
C PRO A 15 21.56 21.67 14.62
N LYS A 16 21.15 22.72 15.33
CA LYS A 16 19.92 23.49 15.08
C LYS A 16 20.12 24.40 13.86
N LEU A 17 19.23 24.31 12.86
CA LEU A 17 19.17 25.26 11.75
C LEU A 17 18.65 26.64 12.24
N PRO A 18 19.20 27.76 11.73
CA PRO A 18 18.81 29.10 12.16
C PRO A 18 17.45 29.51 11.58
N ILE A 19 16.58 30.02 12.46
CA ILE A 19 15.29 30.61 12.14
C ILE A 19 15.54 32.08 11.78
N HIS A 20 15.40 32.44 10.50
CA HIS A 20 15.50 33.84 10.07
C HIS A 20 14.14 34.55 10.16
N LYS A 21 14.17 35.70 10.83
CA LYS A 21 13.09 36.68 11.02
C LYS A 21 12.46 37.12 9.69
N ILE A 22 11.13 37.21 9.70
CA ILE A 22 10.29 37.82 8.66
C ILE A 22 10.63 39.32 8.56
N SER A 23 10.98 39.79 7.37
CA SER A 23 11.06 41.21 7.01
C SER A 23 10.15 41.48 5.80
N LYS A 24 9.29 42.49 5.92
CA LYS A 24 8.29 42.94 4.94
C LYS A 24 8.97 43.67 3.77
N VAL A 25 8.71 43.27 2.52
CA VAL A 25 8.84 44.14 1.31
C VAL A 25 7.94 43.58 0.17
N PRO A 26 7.55 44.35 -0.85
CA PRO A 26 6.15 44.54 -1.23
C PRO A 26 5.73 43.72 -2.46
N VAL A 27 4.41 43.60 -2.58
CA VAL A 27 3.66 43.05 -3.70
C VAL A 27 3.95 43.81 -5.00
N VAL A 28 4.21 43.07 -6.09
CA VAL A 28 4.01 43.53 -7.47
C VAL A 28 3.21 42.45 -8.19
N VAL A 29 1.99 42.81 -8.57
CA VAL A 29 1.06 42.01 -9.37
C VAL A 29 1.16 42.53 -10.80
N GLU A 30 1.53 41.69 -11.76
CA GLU A 30 1.28 41.99 -13.18
C GLU A 30 0.28 40.96 -13.74
N GLU A 31 -0.86 41.48 -14.15
CA GLU A 31 -1.99 40.78 -14.74
C GLU A 31 -1.78 40.71 -16.27
N HIS A 32 -1.76 39.50 -16.85
CA HIS A 32 -1.91 39.31 -18.30
C HIS A 32 -3.03 38.30 -18.57
N LYS A 33 -4.16 38.80 -19.09
CA LYS A 33 -5.32 38.04 -19.55
C LYS A 33 -5.25 37.78 -21.05
N ILE A 34 -5.37 36.52 -21.50
CA ILE A 34 -5.94 36.16 -22.82
C ILE A 34 -6.78 34.87 -22.64
N PRO A 35 -7.98 34.76 -23.26
CA PRO A 35 -9.05 33.88 -22.79
C PRO A 35 -8.96 32.48 -23.39
N VAL A 36 -9.12 31.45 -22.56
CA VAL A 36 -9.29 30.08 -23.05
C VAL A 36 -10.75 29.67 -22.89
N LYS A 37 -11.48 29.77 -24.00
CA LYS A 37 -12.79 29.16 -24.22
C LYS A 37 -12.51 27.75 -24.75
N ILE A 38 -12.64 26.72 -23.92
CA ILE A 38 -12.62 25.33 -24.40
C ILE A 38 -13.97 24.69 -24.08
N GLU A 39 -14.65 24.39 -25.18
CA GLU A 39 -15.97 23.83 -25.30
C GLU A 39 -16.00 22.39 -24.79
N ASN A 40 -17.10 22.03 -24.13
CA ASN A 40 -17.42 20.66 -23.75
C ASN A 40 -17.41 19.74 -24.98
N LYS A 41 -16.33 18.97 -25.16
CA LYS A 41 -16.34 17.77 -25.99
C LYS A 41 -16.14 16.57 -25.08
N VAL A 42 -17.24 16.13 -24.47
CA VAL A 42 -17.35 14.76 -23.95
C VAL A 42 -17.14 13.83 -25.13
N GLN A 43 -15.92 13.35 -25.29
CA GLN A 43 -15.67 12.22 -26.18
C GLN A 43 -16.23 11.00 -25.47
N ILE A 44 -17.31 10.45 -26.03
CA ILE A 44 -17.78 9.11 -25.68
C ILE A 44 -16.66 8.15 -26.07
N VAL A 45 -15.77 7.85 -25.12
CA VAL A 45 -14.88 6.70 -25.21
C VAL A 45 -15.80 5.48 -25.26
N LYS A 46 -15.86 4.85 -26.42
CA LYS A 46 -16.60 3.60 -26.63
C LYS A 46 -16.19 2.62 -25.53
N PRO A 47 -17.12 1.89 -24.90
CA PRO A 47 -16.72 0.88 -23.94
C PRO A 47 -15.89 -0.14 -24.72
N THR A 48 -14.59 -0.20 -24.43
CA THR A 48 -13.79 -1.36 -24.77
C THR A 48 -14.54 -2.54 -24.19
N ASN A 49 -14.97 -3.47 -25.03
CA ASN A 49 -15.54 -4.76 -24.62
C ASN A 49 -14.43 -5.57 -23.92
N THR A 50 -13.99 -5.14 -22.75
CA THR A 50 -13.45 -6.05 -21.76
C THR A 50 -14.64 -6.90 -21.34
N ASN A 51 -14.69 -8.12 -21.86
CA ASN A 51 -15.46 -9.19 -21.24
C ASN A 51 -14.92 -9.33 -19.82
N VAL A 52 -15.40 -8.50 -18.90
CA VAL A 52 -15.21 -8.70 -17.47
C VAL A 52 -15.98 -9.96 -17.19
N ASN A 53 -15.28 -11.08 -17.13
CA ASN A 53 -15.87 -12.34 -16.77
C ASN A 53 -16.28 -12.19 -15.30
N THR A 54 -17.53 -11.79 -15.08
CA THR A 54 -18.10 -11.52 -13.75
C THR A 54 -18.27 -12.80 -12.94
N LYS A 55 -18.00 -13.96 -13.55
CA LYS A 55 -18.03 -15.25 -12.89
C LYS A 55 -16.78 -15.43 -12.04
N LEU A 56 -16.98 -15.70 -10.74
CA LEU A 56 -15.91 -16.09 -9.84
C LEU A 56 -15.19 -17.32 -10.40
N SER A 57 -13.88 -17.35 -10.24
CA SER A 57 -13.05 -18.52 -10.48
C SER A 57 -13.61 -19.74 -9.75
N ASN A 58 -13.68 -20.89 -10.44
CA ASN A 58 -14.04 -22.18 -9.81
C ASN A 58 -12.94 -22.75 -8.89
N ARG A 59 -11.85 -22.00 -8.70
CA ARG A 59 -10.69 -22.37 -7.90
C ARG A 59 -10.35 -21.27 -6.92
N ILE A 60 -9.84 -21.64 -5.76
CA ILE A 60 -9.34 -20.73 -4.74
C ILE A 60 -7.95 -21.18 -4.29
N VAL A 61 -7.16 -20.26 -3.74
CA VAL A 61 -5.87 -20.56 -3.12
C VAL A 61 -5.92 -20.14 -1.65
N CYS A 62 -5.50 -21.01 -0.74
CA CYS A 62 -5.38 -20.69 0.68
C CYS A 62 -3.92 -20.81 1.11
N ILE A 63 -3.39 -19.81 1.82
CA ILE A 63 -2.02 -19.74 2.30
C ILE A 63 -2.03 -19.50 3.81
N GLY A 64 -1.35 -20.35 4.57
CA GLY A 64 -1.12 -20.18 6.00
C GLY A 64 0.35 -19.93 6.29
N THR A 65 0.67 -18.86 7.03
CA THR A 65 2.05 -18.50 7.38
C THR A 65 2.19 -17.98 8.81
N SER A 66 3.41 -18.07 9.37
CA SER A 66 3.74 -17.54 10.71
C SER A 66 5.13 -16.88 10.67
N THR A 67 6.14 -17.45 11.32
CA THR A 67 7.50 -16.89 11.36
C THR A 67 8.13 -16.91 9.97
N GLY A 68 8.68 -15.78 9.53
CA GLY A 68 9.22 -15.61 8.17
C GLY A 68 8.16 -15.42 7.07
N GLY A 69 6.87 -15.55 7.42
CA GLY A 69 5.74 -15.44 6.49
C GLY A 69 5.68 -14.15 5.68
N PRO A 70 5.86 -12.95 6.28
CA PRO A 70 5.85 -11.70 5.51
C PRO A 70 6.86 -11.65 4.36
N ARG A 71 8.04 -12.25 4.54
CA ARG A 71 9.06 -12.34 3.47
C ARG A 71 8.65 -13.36 2.41
N ALA A 72 8.20 -14.54 2.85
CA ALA A 72 7.73 -15.59 1.94
C ALA A 72 6.54 -15.13 1.08
N LEU A 73 5.57 -14.44 1.69
CA LEU A 73 4.42 -13.86 0.99
C LEU A 73 4.86 -12.85 -0.07
N GLN A 74 5.82 -11.98 0.24
CA GLN A 74 6.37 -11.08 -0.78
C GLN A 74 6.97 -11.87 -1.95
N GLU A 75 7.77 -12.90 -1.69
CA GLU A 75 8.43 -13.68 -2.75
C GLU A 75 7.45 -14.47 -3.61
N VAL A 76 6.31 -14.87 -3.06
CA VAL A 76 5.24 -15.59 -3.78
C VAL A 76 4.36 -14.61 -4.54
N LEU A 77 3.78 -13.61 -3.87
CA LEU A 77 2.76 -12.73 -4.47
C LEU A 77 3.32 -11.83 -5.57
N THR A 78 4.58 -11.37 -5.45
CA THR A 78 5.21 -10.54 -6.49
C THR A 78 5.48 -11.29 -7.80
N LYS A 79 5.45 -12.63 -7.77
CA LYS A 79 5.62 -13.47 -8.96
C LYS A 79 4.29 -13.87 -9.61
N ILE A 80 3.16 -13.51 -9.00
CA ILE A 80 1.84 -13.79 -9.56
C ILE A 80 1.53 -12.74 -10.63
N PRO A 81 1.18 -13.16 -11.86
CA PRO A 81 0.88 -12.23 -12.95
C PRO A 81 -0.48 -11.54 -12.75
N GLU A 82 -0.65 -10.34 -13.34
CA GLU A 82 -1.88 -9.52 -13.30
C GLU A 82 -3.14 -10.28 -13.77
N GLY A 83 -2.99 -11.28 -14.65
CA GLY A 83 -4.10 -12.10 -15.15
C GLY A 83 -4.52 -13.27 -14.26
N PHE A 84 -3.91 -13.45 -13.09
CA PHE A 84 -4.25 -14.56 -12.18
C PHE A 84 -5.68 -14.38 -11.63
N GLN A 85 -6.59 -15.28 -12.01
CA GLN A 85 -8.01 -15.16 -11.69
C GLN A 85 -8.41 -15.71 -10.30
N PRO A 86 -7.86 -16.83 -9.79
CA PRO A 86 -8.31 -17.37 -8.51
C PRO A 86 -8.13 -16.36 -7.35
N PRO A 87 -9.13 -16.16 -6.47
CA PRO A 87 -8.92 -15.42 -5.24
C PRO A 87 -7.95 -16.17 -4.32
N ILE A 88 -7.19 -15.41 -3.55
CA ILE A 88 -6.18 -15.93 -2.62
C ILE A 88 -6.59 -15.52 -1.20
N PHE A 89 -6.64 -16.46 -0.28
CA PHE A 89 -6.94 -16.24 1.13
C PHE A 89 -5.70 -16.53 1.96
N ILE A 90 -5.27 -15.55 2.75
CA ILE A 90 -3.99 -15.60 3.46
C ILE A 90 -4.25 -15.41 4.95
N VAL A 91 -3.87 -16.41 5.74
CA VAL A 91 -3.83 -16.30 7.20
C VAL A 91 -2.38 -16.22 7.63
N GLN A 92 -1.97 -15.02 8.06
CA GLN A 92 -0.68 -14.78 8.65
C GLN A 92 -0.86 -14.62 10.15
N HIS A 93 -0.19 -15.44 10.97
CA HIS A 93 -0.18 -15.27 12.41
C HIS A 93 0.57 -13.97 12.77
N MET A 94 -0.18 -12.88 12.92
CA MET A 94 0.29 -11.54 13.24
C MET A 94 -0.71 -10.84 14.17
N PRO A 95 -0.24 -9.96 15.07
CA PRO A 95 -1.14 -9.20 15.94
C PRO A 95 -2.05 -8.25 15.15
N ALA A 96 -3.17 -7.88 15.78
CA ALA A 96 -4.07 -6.87 15.25
C ALA A 96 -3.32 -5.55 14.94
N GLY A 97 -3.68 -4.91 13.83
CA GLY A 97 -3.08 -3.65 13.35
C GLY A 97 -1.85 -3.81 12.47
N PHE A 98 -1.19 -4.98 12.46
CA PHE A 98 -0.04 -5.22 11.57
C PHE A 98 -0.43 -5.84 10.23
N THR A 99 -1.55 -6.57 10.17
CA THR A 99 -2.06 -7.26 8.98
C THR A 99 -2.40 -6.28 7.85
N ASN A 100 -3.04 -5.14 8.17
CA ASN A 100 -3.27 -4.07 7.20
C ASN A 100 -1.98 -3.49 6.61
N SER A 101 -0.98 -3.21 7.47
CA SER A 101 0.33 -2.70 7.02
C SER A 101 1.04 -3.70 6.08
N LEU A 102 0.89 -4.99 6.35
CA LEU A 102 1.38 -6.05 5.46
C LEU A 102 0.64 -6.04 4.12
N ALA A 103 -0.70 -5.97 4.14
CA ALA A 103 -1.53 -5.93 2.94
C ALA A 103 -1.17 -4.74 2.03
N VAL A 104 -1.14 -3.52 2.59
CA VAL A 104 -0.78 -2.29 1.86
C VAL A 104 0.62 -2.38 1.24
N ARG A 105 1.57 -3.02 1.93
CA ARG A 105 2.92 -3.20 1.41
C ARG A 105 2.96 -4.22 0.27
N LEU A 106 2.25 -5.33 0.39
CA LEU A 106 2.21 -6.38 -0.63
C LEU A 106 1.45 -5.93 -1.88
N ASP A 107 0.37 -5.15 -1.72
CA ASP A 107 -0.39 -4.55 -2.82
C ASP A 107 0.50 -3.69 -3.72
N LYS A 108 1.34 -2.83 -3.11
CA LYS A 108 2.31 -1.98 -3.84
C LYS A 108 3.38 -2.76 -4.60
N LEU A 109 3.64 -4.01 -4.23
CA LEU A 109 4.73 -4.82 -4.79
C LEU A 109 4.22 -5.89 -5.77
N SER A 110 2.93 -6.17 -5.77
CA SER A 110 2.33 -7.27 -6.53
C SER A 110 1.56 -6.74 -7.73
N ALA A 111 1.44 -7.57 -8.78
CA ALA A 111 0.61 -7.22 -9.93
C ALA A 111 -0.89 -7.49 -9.68
N ILE A 112 -1.20 -8.38 -8.73
CA ILE A 112 -2.55 -8.63 -8.24
C ILE A 112 -2.92 -7.67 -7.12
N HIS A 113 -4.22 -7.45 -6.91
CA HIS A 113 -4.68 -6.64 -5.79
C HIS A 113 -4.50 -7.41 -4.48
N VAL A 114 -4.02 -6.74 -3.43
CA VAL A 114 -3.87 -7.29 -2.08
C VAL A 114 -4.53 -6.37 -1.07
N LYS A 115 -5.38 -6.91 -0.21
CA LYS A 115 -6.03 -6.14 0.86
C LYS A 115 -6.20 -6.96 2.13
N GLU A 116 -6.39 -6.27 3.26
CA GLU A 116 -6.92 -6.90 4.47
C GLU A 116 -8.40 -7.22 4.26
N ALA A 117 -8.83 -8.40 4.69
CA ALA A 117 -10.19 -8.85 4.51
C ALA A 117 -11.16 -8.09 5.42
N GLU A 118 -12.33 -7.77 4.89
CA GLU A 118 -13.43 -7.10 5.57
C GLU A 118 -14.60 -8.06 5.76
N ASN A 119 -15.26 -8.00 6.92
CA ASN A 119 -16.43 -8.83 7.19
C ASN A 119 -17.56 -8.54 6.18
N ASP A 120 -18.26 -9.59 5.75
CA ASP A 120 -19.35 -9.53 4.77
C ASP A 120 -18.98 -8.94 3.38
N GLU A 121 -17.69 -8.86 3.04
CA GLU A 121 -17.28 -8.40 1.71
C GLU A 121 -17.47 -9.48 0.63
N LYS A 122 -17.74 -9.04 -0.61
CA LYS A 122 -17.82 -9.95 -1.76
C LYS A 122 -16.42 -10.28 -2.26
N VAL A 123 -16.14 -11.57 -2.41
CA VAL A 123 -14.89 -12.08 -2.98
C VAL A 123 -14.80 -11.72 -4.47
N ALA A 124 -13.65 -11.17 -4.87
CA ALA A 124 -13.31 -10.81 -6.23
C ALA A 124 -12.15 -11.68 -6.76
N ASN A 125 -12.19 -11.99 -8.05
CA ASN A 125 -11.09 -12.66 -8.73
C ASN A 125 -9.81 -11.81 -8.70
N GLY A 126 -8.65 -12.48 -8.73
CA GLY A 126 -7.34 -11.82 -8.76
C GLY A 126 -7.04 -10.93 -7.56
N THR A 127 -7.74 -11.15 -6.45
CA THR A 127 -7.52 -10.44 -5.19
C THR A 127 -6.99 -11.40 -4.13
N ALA A 128 -5.96 -10.96 -3.42
CA ALA A 128 -5.44 -11.62 -2.23
C ALA A 128 -5.97 -10.94 -0.97
N TYR A 129 -6.65 -11.71 -0.13
CA TYR A 129 -7.27 -11.30 1.11
C TYR A 129 -6.42 -11.77 2.29
N ILE A 130 -5.93 -10.84 3.09
CA ILE A 130 -5.19 -11.13 4.33
C ILE A 130 -6.16 -11.07 5.51
N ALA A 131 -6.25 -12.13 6.29
CA ALA A 131 -7.10 -12.16 7.48
C ALA A 131 -6.72 -11.03 8.46
N PRO A 132 -7.69 -10.27 8.99
CA PRO A 132 -7.43 -9.28 10.02
C PRO A 132 -7.00 -9.98 11.31
N GLY A 133 -5.95 -9.46 11.95
CA GLY A 133 -5.49 -9.98 13.24
C GLY A 133 -6.59 -9.87 14.31
N GLY A 134 -6.77 -10.92 15.11
CA GLY A 134 -7.78 -10.98 16.18
C GLY A 134 -9.14 -11.55 15.78
N PHE A 135 -9.34 -11.90 14.50
CA PHE A 135 -10.53 -12.58 14.00
C PHE A 135 -10.17 -13.82 13.20
N HIS A 136 -11.17 -14.68 12.97
CA HIS A 136 -11.06 -15.79 12.02
C HIS A 136 -11.61 -15.36 10.66
N MET A 137 -11.02 -15.91 9.60
CA MET A 137 -11.40 -15.74 8.20
C MET A 137 -11.66 -17.12 7.59
#